data_AF-A0A498SMF8-F1
#
_entry.id   AF-A0A498SMF8-F1
#
_cell.length_a   1.000
_cell.length_b   1.000
_cell.length_c   1.000
_cell.angle_alpha   90.00
_cell.angle_beta   90.00
_cell.angle_gamma   90.00
#
_symmetry.space_group_name_H-M   'P 1'
#
loop_
_entity.id
_entity.type
_entity.pdbx_description
1 polymer ?
#
loop_
_entity_poly.entity_id
_entity_poly.type
_entity_poly.pdbx_seq_one_letter_code
_entity_poly.pdbx_strand_id
1 'polypeptide(L)'
;MGFDGPNEGDVVYRKADLEDAENEDVWDDSTLIKMYDEMINRTYDSLGAQCTLATKKKKKSRKWHVGDHCMAPYYGDQLWYPAVVKSLDLDDGKCDVLYDVYDELARVSIADLTK
;
A
#
# COMPACT_ATOMS: atom_id res chain seq x y z
N MET A 1 47.43 7.98 55.68
CA MET A 1 46.30 7.51 54.86
C MET A 1 46.46 8.09 53.47
N GLY A 2 46.91 7.29 52.50
CA GLY A 2 46.81 7.59 51.07
C GLY A 2 45.91 6.54 50.45
N PHE A 3 44.83 6.96 49.81
CA PHE A 3 43.88 6.07 49.13
C PHE A 3 43.95 6.42 47.64
N ASP A 4 44.61 5.55 46.88
CA ASP A 4 44.76 5.64 45.43
C ASP A 4 43.59 4.94 44.72
N GLY A 5 42.80 5.73 43.97
CA GLY A 5 42.04 5.32 42.78
C GLY A 5 40.57 4.90 42.96
N PRO A 6 39.76 4.95 41.88
CA PRO A 6 39.67 5.94 40.80
C PRO A 6 38.33 6.70 40.88
N ASN A 7 38.25 7.92 40.36
CA ASN A 7 36.96 8.44 39.89
C ASN A 7 37.06 8.67 38.39
N GLU A 8 37.21 7.56 37.67
CA GLU A 8 36.84 7.48 36.27
C GLU A 8 35.32 7.33 36.21
N GLY A 9 34.64 8.34 35.67
CA GLY A 9 33.34 8.13 35.02
C GLY A 9 32.11 8.73 35.69
N ASP A 10 31.99 10.06 35.73
CA ASP A 10 30.65 10.68 35.67
C ASP A 10 30.63 12.06 34.97
N VAL A 11 31.10 12.10 33.73
CA VAL A 11 30.81 13.21 32.81
C VAL A 11 30.21 12.62 31.55
N VAL A 12 28.89 12.50 31.52
CA VAL A 12 28.18 11.87 30.39
C VAL A 12 28.14 12.79 29.15
N TYR A 13 28.30 14.11 29.31
CA TYR A 13 28.35 15.03 28.17
C TYR A 13 29.32 16.19 28.38
N ARG A 14 30.34 16.25 27.52
CA ARG A 14 31.16 17.45 27.29
C ARG A 14 30.94 17.88 25.85
N LYS A 15 30.11 18.90 25.65
CA LYS A 15 29.89 19.50 24.33
C LYS A 15 30.82 20.69 24.17
N ALA A 16 32.01 20.44 23.64
CA ALA A 16 32.88 21.46 23.08
C ALA A 16 33.99 20.78 22.28
N ASP A 17 33.68 20.41 21.04
CA ASP A 17 34.52 20.80 19.91
C ASP A 17 33.59 21.08 18.73
N LEU A 18 33.80 22.23 18.11
CA LEU A 18 32.89 22.93 17.21
C LEU A 18 33.33 22.70 15.75
N GLU A 19 33.83 21.50 15.47
CA GLU A 19 34.33 21.08 14.16
C GLU A 19 33.78 19.70 13.77
N ASP A 20 32.51 19.42 14.10
CA ASP A 20 31.70 18.50 13.31
C ASP A 20 31.34 19.19 11.98
N ALA A 21 32.33 19.38 11.11
CA ALA A 21 32.11 19.47 9.67
C ALA A 21 31.87 18.07 9.08
N GLU A 22 31.26 17.19 9.88
CA GLU A 22 30.91 15.83 9.54
C GLU A 22 29.42 15.84 9.21
N ASN A 23 29.12 15.30 8.02
CA ASN A 23 27.81 14.85 7.62
C ASN A 23 26.84 15.90 7.04
N GLU A 24 27.28 16.55 5.97
CA GLU A 24 26.42 17.03 4.88
C GLU A 24 25.73 15.86 4.11
N ASP A 25 25.37 14.79 4.86
CA ASP A 25 24.90 13.49 4.39
C ASP A 25 24.01 12.79 5.45
N VAL A 26 23.42 13.55 6.39
CA VAL A 26 22.40 12.97 7.30
C VAL A 26 21.07 12.87 6.56
N TRP A 27 20.62 13.95 5.89
CA TRP A 27 19.38 13.95 5.12
C TRP A 27 19.55 14.72 3.80
N ASP A 28 20.44 14.26 2.91
CA ASP A 28 20.41 14.71 1.50
C ASP A 28 19.33 13.91 0.73
N ASP A 29 18.09 14.39 0.81
CA ASP A 29 16.95 13.82 0.07
C ASP A 29 17.09 13.99 -1.47
N SER A 30 18.09 14.74 -1.93
CA SER A 30 18.40 14.92 -3.36
C SER A 30 18.71 13.61 -4.07
N THR A 31 19.31 12.61 -3.41
CA THR A 31 19.63 11.32 -4.03
C THR A 31 18.36 10.53 -4.37
N LEU A 32 17.39 10.50 -3.45
CA LEU A 32 16.10 9.83 -3.62
C LEU A 32 15.24 10.52 -4.67
N ILE A 33 15.21 11.86 -4.66
CA ILE A 33 14.50 12.67 -5.65
C ILE A 33 15.09 12.45 -7.06
N LYS A 34 16.43 12.43 -7.19
CA LYS A 34 17.12 12.18 -8.47
C LYS A 34 16.85 10.78 -9.03
N MET A 35 16.88 9.75 -8.19
CA MET A 35 16.57 8.38 -8.61
C MET A 35 15.10 8.23 -9.04
N TYR A 36 14.18 8.90 -8.34
CA TYR A 36 12.77 8.91 -8.73
C TYR A 36 12.59 9.58 -10.10
N ASP A 37 13.13 10.78 -10.30
CA ASP A 37 13.07 11.48 -11.59
C ASP A 37 13.67 10.64 -12.72
N GLU A 38 14.81 9.97 -12.46
CA GLU A 38 15.45 9.08 -13.41
C GLU A 38 14.61 7.83 -13.73
N MET A 39 13.99 7.19 -12.72
CA MET A 39 13.16 6.00 -12.91
C MET A 39 11.86 6.32 -13.63
N ILE A 40 11.28 7.48 -13.34
CA ILE A 40 10.15 8.08 -14.05
C ILE A 40 10.57 8.33 -15.50
N ASN A 41 11.66 9.03 -15.78
CA ASN A 41 12.10 9.29 -17.15
C ASN A 41 12.42 8.00 -17.93
N ARG A 42 13.08 7.01 -17.32
CA ARG A 42 13.33 5.68 -17.92
C ARG A 42 12.03 4.94 -18.22
N THR A 43 11.05 5.01 -17.33
CA THR A 43 9.75 4.37 -17.54
C THR A 43 8.92 5.10 -18.58
N TYR A 44 8.89 6.43 -18.63
CA TYR A 44 8.17 7.21 -19.64
C TYR A 44 8.83 7.20 -21.02
N ASP A 45 10.16 7.08 -21.12
CA ASP A 45 10.85 6.86 -22.40
C ASP A 45 10.51 5.46 -22.96
N SER A 46 10.58 4.43 -22.11
CA SER A 46 10.14 3.09 -22.45
C SER A 46 8.62 3.02 -22.70
N LEU A 47 7.79 3.77 -21.96
CA LEU A 47 6.32 3.87 -22.13
C LEU A 47 5.93 4.73 -23.33
N GLY A 48 6.73 5.72 -23.73
CA GLY A 48 6.45 6.59 -24.88
C GLY A 48 6.30 5.78 -26.17
N ALA A 49 6.99 4.64 -26.25
CA ALA A 49 6.84 3.67 -27.34
C ALA A 49 5.69 2.65 -27.15
N GLN A 50 5.10 2.52 -25.95
CA GLN A 50 4.07 1.48 -25.64
C GLN A 50 2.77 2.02 -25.01
N CYS A 51 2.61 3.33 -24.85
CA CYS A 51 1.36 4.01 -24.50
C CYS A 51 0.40 4.13 -25.70
N THR A 52 0.21 3.03 -26.43
CA THR A 52 -0.96 2.80 -27.29
C THR A 52 -1.61 1.44 -27.01
N LEU A 53 -1.09 0.65 -26.05
CA LEU A 53 -1.58 -0.69 -25.73
C LEU A 53 -1.64 -0.96 -24.22
N ALA A 54 -2.15 0.02 -23.44
CA ALA A 54 -2.68 -0.27 -22.11
C ALA A 54 -3.92 -1.16 -22.26
N THR A 55 -3.62 -2.46 -22.33
CA THR A 55 -4.54 -3.57 -22.43
C THR A 55 -5.61 -3.44 -21.34
N LYS A 56 -6.83 -3.12 -21.77
CA LYS A 56 -8.03 -3.33 -20.96
C LYS A 56 -8.07 -4.82 -20.60
N LYS A 57 -7.59 -5.19 -19.41
CA LYS A 57 -7.84 -6.52 -18.84
C LYS A 57 -9.35 -6.64 -18.70
N LYS A 58 -10.00 -7.21 -19.71
CA LYS A 58 -11.42 -7.56 -19.66
C LYS A 58 -11.58 -8.53 -18.49
N LYS A 59 -12.12 -8.04 -17.36
CA LYS A 59 -12.63 -8.89 -16.29
C LYS A 59 -13.57 -9.88 -16.98
N LYS A 60 -13.20 -11.16 -17.04
CA LYS A 60 -14.08 -12.18 -17.61
C LYS A 60 -15.34 -12.16 -16.75
N SER A 61 -16.46 -11.74 -17.31
CA SER A 61 -17.77 -11.78 -16.65
C SER A 61 -18.11 -13.25 -16.40
N ARG A 62 -17.68 -13.75 -15.25
CA ARG A 62 -18.07 -15.05 -14.74
C ARG A 62 -19.52 -14.89 -14.27
N LYS A 63 -20.33 -15.89 -14.56
CA LYS A 63 -21.68 -16.00 -14.01
C LYS A 63 -21.51 -16.35 -12.53
N TRP A 64 -21.90 -15.44 -11.65
CA TRP A 64 -21.96 -15.68 -10.21
C TRP A 64 -23.24 -16.46 -9.88
N HIS A 65 -23.21 -17.28 -8.84
CA HIS A 65 -24.39 -17.98 -8.31
C HIS A 65 -24.57 -17.68 -6.82
N VAL A 66 -25.79 -17.84 -6.32
CA VAL A 66 -26.08 -17.70 -4.89
C VAL A 66 -25.31 -18.77 -4.13
N GLY A 67 -24.53 -18.35 -3.13
CA GLY A 67 -23.63 -19.19 -2.33
C GLY A 67 -22.17 -19.22 -2.78
N ASP A 68 -21.82 -18.59 -3.92
CA ASP A 68 -20.41 -18.45 -4.31
C ASP A 68 -19.66 -17.55 -3.32
N HIS A 69 -18.43 -17.92 -2.99
CA HIS A 69 -17.51 -17.07 -2.23
C HIS A 69 -16.82 -16.11 -3.20
N CYS A 70 -16.84 -14.84 -2.85
CA CYS A 70 -16.29 -13.73 -3.62
C CYS A 70 -15.54 -12.77 -2.70
N MET A 71 -14.72 -11.89 -3.29
CA MET A 71 -14.20 -10.73 -2.60
C MET A 71 -14.88 -9.48 -3.14
N ALA A 72 -15.33 -8.62 -2.24
CA ALA A 72 -16.00 -7.37 -2.56
C ALA A 72 -15.33 -6.20 -1.84
N PRO A 73 -15.20 -5.03 -2.48
CA PRO A 73 -14.67 -3.85 -1.81
C PRO A 73 -15.67 -3.32 -0.77
N TYR A 74 -15.18 -3.00 0.42
CA TYR A 74 -15.99 -2.41 1.49
C TYR A 74 -16.05 -0.88 1.37
N TYR A 75 -17.20 -0.28 1.65
CA TYR A 75 -17.43 1.17 1.49
C TYR A 75 -16.49 2.04 2.35
N GLY A 76 -16.12 1.58 3.56
CA GLY A 76 -15.34 2.37 4.50
C GLY A 76 -13.87 2.53 4.10
N ASP A 77 -13.27 1.48 3.54
CA ASP A 77 -11.83 1.39 3.34
C ASP A 77 -11.45 1.08 1.88
N GLN A 78 -12.43 0.81 1.02
CA GLN A 78 -12.23 0.35 -0.37
C GLN A 78 -11.31 -0.89 -0.46
N LEU A 79 -11.16 -1.64 0.64
CA LEU A 79 -10.40 -2.88 0.73
C LEU A 79 -11.29 -4.07 0.37
N TRP A 80 -10.67 -5.12 -0.15
CA TRP A 80 -11.34 -6.33 -0.61
C TRP A 80 -11.53 -7.31 0.55
N TYR A 81 -12.78 -7.58 0.92
CA TYR A 81 -13.12 -8.51 1.99
C TYR A 81 -13.81 -9.76 1.45
N PRO A 82 -13.56 -10.93 2.07
CA PRO A 82 -14.27 -12.15 1.74
C PRO A 82 -15.76 -12.01 2.08
N ALA A 83 -16.60 -12.34 1.10
CA ALA A 83 -18.03 -12.27 1.18
C ALA A 83 -18.68 -13.46 0.44
N VAL A 84 -19.90 -13.80 0.82
CA VAL A 84 -20.68 -14.86 0.18
C VAL A 84 -21.88 -14.24 -0.50
N VAL A 85 -22.09 -14.58 -1.78
CA VAL A 85 -23.24 -14.07 -2.54
C VAL A 85 -24.53 -14.64 -1.95
N LYS A 86 -25.40 -13.78 -1.40
CA LYS A 86 -26.66 -14.18 -0.78
C LYS A 86 -27.84 -14.10 -1.76
N SER A 87 -27.86 -13.06 -2.59
CA SER A 87 -28.86 -12.87 -3.66
C SER A 87 -28.21 -12.27 -4.90
N LEU A 88 -28.74 -12.64 -6.07
CA LEU A 88 -28.28 -12.16 -7.36
C LEU A 88 -29.47 -11.63 -8.15
N ASP A 89 -29.46 -10.34 -8.45
CA ASP A 89 -30.38 -9.72 -9.39
C ASP A 89 -29.68 -9.63 -10.75
N LEU A 90 -29.85 -10.67 -11.58
CA LEU A 90 -29.24 -10.73 -12.92
C LEU A 90 -29.80 -9.66 -13.87
N ASP A 91 -30.96 -9.07 -13.55
CA ASP A 91 -31.61 -8.03 -14.36
C ASP A 91 -30.95 -6.65 -14.18
N ASP A 92 -30.65 -6.27 -12.94
CA ASP A 92 -30.00 -5.00 -12.57
C ASP A 92 -28.46 -5.09 -12.62
N GLY A 93 -27.90 -6.30 -12.76
CA GLY A 93 -26.46 -6.55 -12.74
C GLY A 93 -25.82 -6.31 -11.35
N LYS A 94 -26.66 -6.28 -10.31
CA LYS A 94 -26.26 -6.09 -8.91
C LYS A 94 -26.51 -7.37 -8.12
N CYS A 95 -25.72 -7.54 -7.06
CA CYS A 95 -25.78 -8.68 -6.17
C CYS A 95 -25.65 -8.21 -4.73
N ASP A 96 -26.36 -8.89 -3.84
CA ASP A 96 -26.17 -8.71 -2.41
C ASP A 96 -25.21 -9.78 -1.91
N VAL A 97 -24.10 -9.33 -1.35
CA VAL A 97 -23.07 -10.19 -0.75
C VAL A 97 -23.07 -9.99 0.75
N LEU A 98 -22.87 -11.08 1.48
CA LEU A 98 -22.77 -11.12 2.93
C LEU A 98 -21.29 -11.18 3.32
N TYR A 99 -20.77 -10.16 4.00
CA TYR A 99 -19.39 -10.18 4.47
C TYR A 99 -19.20 -11.14 5.65
N ASP A 100 -18.22 -12.04 5.58
CA ASP A 100 -17.98 -13.05 6.62
C ASP A 100 -17.56 -12.42 7.96
N VAL A 101 -16.83 -11.31 7.91
CA VAL A 101 -16.27 -10.63 9.09
C VAL A 101 -17.33 -9.84 9.86
N TYR A 102 -18.34 -9.31 9.17
CA TYR A 102 -19.29 -8.35 9.72
C TYR A 102 -20.75 -8.84 9.69
N ASP A 103 -21.04 -9.97 9.04
CA ASP A 103 -22.39 -10.50 8.77
C ASP A 103 -23.35 -9.43 8.20
N GLU A 104 -22.79 -8.47 7.45
CA GLU A 104 -23.53 -7.38 6.83
C GLU A 104 -23.78 -7.68 5.35
N LEU A 105 -25.01 -7.40 4.89
CA LEU A 105 -25.39 -7.49 3.48
C LEU A 105 -25.06 -6.18 2.76
N ALA A 106 -24.24 -6.26 1.72
CA ALA A 106 -23.89 -5.14 0.88
C ALA A 106 -24.29 -5.37 -0.58
N ARG A 107 -24.90 -4.34 -1.18
CA ARG A 107 -25.29 -4.34 -2.58
C ARG A 107 -24.13 -3.90 -3.44
N VAL A 108 -23.47 -4.86 -4.09
CA VAL A 108 -22.31 -4.64 -4.95
C VAL A 108 -22.62 -5.05 -6.39
N SER A 109 -21.84 -4.57 -7.34
CA SER A 109 -22.03 -4.95 -8.74
C SER A 109 -21.33 -6.29 -9.03
N ILE A 110 -22.02 -7.16 -9.78
CA ILE A 110 -21.51 -8.49 -10.16
C ILE A 110 -20.18 -8.38 -10.94
N ALA A 111 -19.99 -7.27 -11.66
CA ALA A 111 -18.78 -6.98 -12.43
C ALA A 111 -17.58 -6.61 -11.56
N ASP A 112 -17.82 -6.15 -10.33
CA ASP A 112 -16.75 -5.73 -9.43
C ASP A 112 -16.29 -6.84 -8.48
N LEU A 113 -17.12 -7.87 -8.28
CA LEU A 113 -16.73 -9.07 -7.55
C LEU A 113 -15.51 -9.76 -8.16
N THR A 114 -14.60 -10.18 -7.28
CA THR A 114 -13.46 -11.04 -7.64
C THR A 114 -13.54 -12.38 -6.92
N LYS A 115 -12.82 -13.38 -7.43
CA LYS A 115 -12.69 -14.71 -6.82
C LYS A 115 -11.31 -14.87 -6.22
#